data_AF-A0A0B2P9G6-F1
#
_entry.id   AF-A0A0B2P9G6-F1
#
_cell.length_a   1.000
_cell.length_b   1.000
_cell.length_c   1.000
_cell.angle_alpha   90.00
_cell.angle_beta   90.00
_cell.angle_gamma   90.00
#
_symmetry.space_group_name_H-M   'P 1'
#
loop_
_entity.id
_entity.type
_entity.pdbx_description
1 polymer ?
#
loop_
_entity_poly.entity_id
_entity_poly.type
_entity_poly.pdbx_seq_one_letter_code
_entity_poly.pdbx_strand_id
1 'polypeptide(L)'
;MDLNQESEIRRVHLGVAVLRILALGVKDVLGFDFVDAPSPSSIDMAIKNLIQLRAIELNYDVHDLTSEGWCLVRMGIEPRLGKLILGCFKHGLGKEGIILATVMANASSIFCRVGSEFDKQRFDGLKVQFCHCDGDLFTLLSVYKEWEALPRERKNKWCWENNINAKSMRRCQDTILELETFLEH
;
A
#
# COMPACT_ATOMS: atom_id res chain seq x y z
N MET A 1 -23.31 26.05 -3.04
CA MET A 1 -22.90 24.99 -2.09
C MET A 1 -23.25 23.69 -2.79
N ASP A 2 -22.27 23.02 -3.39
CA ASP A 2 -22.53 21.74 -4.05
C ASP A 2 -23.04 20.76 -3.01
N LEU A 3 -24.28 20.30 -3.22
CA LEU A 3 -25.07 19.57 -2.23
C LEU A 3 -24.65 18.10 -2.09
N ASN A 4 -23.74 17.60 -2.93
CA ASN A 4 -23.22 16.25 -2.84
C ASN A 4 -21.71 16.22 -3.04
N GLN A 5 -21.03 15.52 -2.13
CA GLN A 5 -19.63 15.16 -2.27
C GLN A 5 -19.48 14.21 -3.48
N GLU A 6 -18.49 14.47 -4.33
CA GLU A 6 -18.17 13.62 -5.48
C GLU A 6 -17.88 12.17 -5.03
N SER A 7 -18.37 11.20 -5.80
CA SER A 7 -18.27 9.77 -5.49
C SER A 7 -16.81 9.28 -5.47
N GLU A 8 -16.51 8.33 -4.58
CA GLU A 8 -15.14 7.85 -4.36
C GLU A 8 -14.51 7.26 -5.62
N ILE A 9 -15.29 6.52 -6.42
CA ILE A 9 -14.85 5.89 -7.67
C ILE A 9 -14.31 6.92 -8.69
N ARG A 10 -14.74 8.18 -8.62
CA ARG A 10 -14.22 9.28 -9.47
C ARG A 10 -12.95 9.93 -8.93
N ARG A 11 -12.58 9.65 -7.67
CA ARG A 11 -11.51 10.33 -6.94
C ARG A 11 -10.28 9.46 -6.66
N VAL A 12 -10.39 8.14 -6.82
CA VAL A 12 -9.34 7.18 -6.44
C VAL A 12 -8.70 6.50 -7.65
N HIS A 13 -7.53 5.90 -7.45
CA HIS A 13 -6.91 5.03 -8.44
C HIS A 13 -7.74 3.75 -8.62
N LEU A 14 -8.06 3.41 -9.86
CA LEU A 14 -9.04 2.36 -10.17
C LEU A 14 -8.44 0.94 -10.22
N GLY A 15 -7.14 0.76 -9.99
CA GLY A 15 -6.46 -0.52 -10.22
C GLY A 15 -7.11 -1.71 -9.51
N VAL A 16 -7.50 -1.54 -8.24
CA VAL A 16 -8.20 -2.59 -7.47
C VAL A 16 -9.60 -2.87 -8.05
N ALA A 17 -10.34 -1.81 -8.42
CA ALA A 17 -11.68 -1.93 -8.98
C ALA A 17 -11.65 -2.65 -10.35
N VAL A 18 -10.74 -2.25 -11.24
CA VAL A 18 -10.57 -2.88 -12.56
C VAL A 18 -10.20 -4.36 -12.43
N LEU A 19 -9.26 -4.70 -11.55
CA LEU A 19 -8.92 -6.11 -11.30
C LEU A 19 -10.13 -6.93 -10.82
N ARG A 20 -10.95 -6.38 -9.91
CA ARG A 20 -12.15 -7.04 -9.41
C ARG A 20 -13.22 -7.22 -10.50
N ILE A 21 -13.43 -6.20 -11.33
CA ILE A 21 -14.38 -6.25 -12.46
C ILE A 21 -13.95 -7.36 -13.43
N LEU A 22 -12.66 -7.43 -13.79
CA LEU A 22 -12.12 -8.48 -14.66
C LEU A 22 -12.24 -9.86 -14.02
N ALA A 23 -12.03 -9.99 -12.70
CA ALA A 23 -12.18 -11.25 -11.96
C ALA A 23 -13.62 -11.77 -11.93
N LEU A 24 -14.61 -10.87 -12.03
CA LEU A 24 -16.03 -11.21 -12.18
C LEU A 24 -16.39 -11.66 -13.61
N GLY A 25 -15.44 -11.63 -14.54
CA GLY A 25 -15.63 -12.05 -15.94
C GLY A 25 -16.09 -10.94 -16.87
N VAL A 26 -16.21 -9.70 -16.39
CA VAL A 26 -16.53 -8.53 -17.22
C VAL A 26 -15.28 -8.14 -18.01
N LYS A 27 -15.33 -8.29 -19.34
CA LYS A 27 -14.21 -8.04 -20.25
C LYS A 27 -14.11 -6.59 -20.71
N ASP A 28 -15.26 -5.96 -20.96
CA ASP A 28 -15.35 -4.55 -21.31
C ASP A 28 -15.55 -3.70 -20.04
N VAL A 29 -14.44 -3.17 -19.52
CA VAL A 29 -14.45 -2.32 -18.32
C VAL A 29 -14.96 -0.91 -18.64
N LEU A 30 -14.78 -0.42 -19.88
CA LEU A 30 -15.26 0.90 -20.30
C LEU A 30 -16.78 0.93 -20.44
N GLY A 31 -17.36 -0.16 -20.95
CA GLY A 31 -18.81 -0.38 -21.04
C GLY A 31 -19.46 -0.90 -19.76
N PHE A 32 -18.73 -1.02 -18.64
CA PHE A 32 -19.30 -1.49 -17.39
C PHE A 32 -20.31 -0.49 -16.81
N ASP A 33 -21.46 -1.00 -16.33
CA ASP A 33 -22.56 -0.19 -15.81
C ASP A 33 -22.28 0.30 -14.38
N PHE A 34 -21.43 1.32 -14.27
CA PHE A 34 -21.15 1.99 -13.00
C PHE A 34 -22.32 2.89 -12.58
N VAL A 35 -22.70 2.84 -11.29
CA VAL A 35 -23.67 3.79 -10.71
C VAL A 35 -23.23 5.24 -10.93
N ASP A 36 -21.95 5.52 -10.66
CA ASP A 36 -21.28 6.77 -11.02
C ASP A 36 -20.02 6.44 -11.80
N ALA A 37 -20.07 6.47 -13.13
CA ALA A 37 -18.92 6.12 -13.95
C ALA A 37 -17.72 7.06 -13.70
N PRO A 38 -16.50 6.52 -13.52
CA PRO A 38 -15.28 7.32 -13.58
C PRO A 38 -15.01 7.77 -15.01
N SER A 39 -14.08 8.72 -15.17
CA SER A 39 -13.73 9.20 -16.51
C SER A 39 -13.11 8.07 -17.36
N PRO A 40 -13.38 7.98 -18.68
CA PRO A 40 -12.78 6.96 -19.54
C PRO A 40 -11.24 6.97 -19.50
N SER A 41 -10.64 8.16 -19.42
CA SER A 41 -9.18 8.30 -19.32
C SER A 41 -8.62 7.74 -18.00
N SER A 42 -9.37 7.80 -16.90
CA SER A 42 -9.01 7.16 -15.63
C SER A 42 -9.04 5.64 -15.74
N ILE A 43 -10.04 5.07 -16.42
CA ILE A 43 -10.15 3.63 -16.66
C ILE A 43 -8.99 3.16 -17.55
N ASP A 44 -8.75 3.85 -18.67
CA ASP A 44 -7.65 3.55 -19.59
C ASP A 44 -6.29 3.59 -18.89
N MET A 45 -6.07 4.59 -18.03
CA MET A 45 -4.86 4.71 -17.24
C MET A 45 -4.70 3.52 -16.27
N ALA A 46 -5.78 3.09 -15.63
CA ALA A 46 -5.75 1.93 -14.75
C ALA A 46 -5.44 0.63 -15.51
N ILE A 47 -6.06 0.41 -16.67
CA ILE A 47 -5.78 -0.73 -17.56
C ILE A 47 -4.30 -0.72 -17.98
N LYS A 48 -3.79 0.42 -18.48
CA LYS A 48 -2.37 0.56 -18.88
C LYS A 48 -1.42 0.24 -17.73
N ASN A 49 -1.70 0.75 -16.53
CA ASN A 49 -0.90 0.45 -15.34
C ASN A 49 -0.92 -1.05 -15.01
N LEU A 50 -2.08 -1.71 -15.09
CA LEU A 50 -2.20 -3.14 -14.81
C LEU A 50 -1.46 -4.01 -15.85
N ILE A 51 -1.45 -3.60 -17.12
CA ILE A 51 -0.64 -4.24 -18.17
C ILE A 51 0.86 -4.09 -17.85
N GLN A 52 1.31 -2.90 -17.46
CA GLN A 52 2.70 -2.66 -17.09
C GLN A 52 3.13 -3.48 -15.87
N LEU A 53 2.22 -3.68 -14.91
CA LEU A 53 2.43 -4.57 -13.77
C LEU A 53 2.36 -6.06 -14.13
N ARG A 54 2.02 -6.42 -15.37
CA ARG A 54 1.74 -7.79 -15.84
C ARG A 54 0.63 -8.47 -15.05
N ALA A 55 -0.29 -7.69 -14.49
CA ALA A 55 -1.48 -8.19 -13.80
C ALA A 55 -2.56 -8.62 -14.79
N ILE A 56 -2.60 -7.95 -15.95
CA ILE A 56 -3.52 -8.27 -17.05
C ILE A 56 -2.75 -8.35 -18.36
N GLU A 57 -3.29 -9.10 -19.31
CA GLU A 57 -2.80 -9.21 -20.68
C GLU A 57 -3.94 -9.01 -21.67
N LEU A 58 -3.60 -8.68 -22.91
CA LEU A 58 -4.56 -8.52 -24.00
C LEU A 58 -4.51 -9.76 -24.88
N ASN A 59 -5.57 -10.56 -24.85
CA ASN A 59 -5.74 -11.77 -25.65
C ASN A 59 -6.95 -11.59 -26.56
N TYR A 60 -6.76 -11.64 -27.89
CA TYR A 60 -7.84 -11.51 -28.87
C TYR A 60 -8.77 -10.29 -28.61
N ASP A 61 -8.18 -9.12 -28.39
CA ASP A 61 -8.87 -7.86 -28.08
C ASP A 61 -9.63 -7.84 -26.74
N VAL A 62 -9.39 -8.82 -25.87
CA VAL A 62 -10.00 -8.95 -24.54
C VAL A 62 -8.94 -8.91 -23.45
N HIS A 63 -9.23 -8.19 -22.36
CA HIS A 63 -8.36 -8.18 -21.19
C HIS A 63 -8.60 -9.41 -20.30
N ASP A 64 -7.53 -10.16 -20.05
CA ASP A 64 -7.52 -11.33 -19.17
C ASP A 64 -6.57 -11.13 -17.99
N LEU A 65 -6.93 -11.72 -16.84
CA LEU A 65 -6.07 -11.76 -15.67
C LEU A 65 -4.97 -12.80 -15.87
N THR A 66 -3.73 -12.39 -15.63
CA THR A 66 -2.59 -13.32 -15.55
C THR A 66 -2.65 -14.09 -14.22
N SER A 67 -1.80 -15.12 -14.06
CA SER A 67 -1.65 -15.80 -12.75
C SER A 67 -1.25 -14.83 -11.63
N GLU A 68 -0.42 -13.83 -11.94
CA GLU A 68 -0.09 -12.76 -10.99
C GLU A 68 -1.27 -11.84 -10.74
N GLY A 69 -2.06 -11.52 -11.78
CA GLY A 69 -3.31 -10.77 -11.66
C GLY A 69 -4.30 -11.40 -10.68
N TRP A 70 -4.51 -12.71 -10.78
CA TRP A 70 -5.35 -13.45 -9.83
C TRP A 70 -4.85 -13.38 -8.39
N CYS A 71 -3.52 -13.42 -8.20
CA CYS A 71 -2.94 -13.25 -6.88
C CYS A 71 -3.21 -11.83 -6.33
N LEU A 72 -3.03 -10.79 -7.16
CA LEU A 72 -3.32 -9.39 -6.78
C LEU A 72 -4.80 -9.17 -6.46
N VAL A 73 -5.72 -9.79 -7.21
CA VAL A 73 -7.16 -9.79 -6.91
C VAL A 73 -7.41 -10.36 -5.51
N ARG A 74 -6.82 -11.52 -5.20
CA ARG A 74 -6.98 -12.16 -3.89
C ARG A 74 -6.39 -11.32 -2.75
N MET A 75 -5.24 -10.67 -2.94
CA MET A 75 -4.63 -9.81 -1.92
C MET A 75 -5.50 -8.60 -1.58
N GLY A 76 -6.24 -8.06 -2.55
CA GLY A 76 -7.18 -6.95 -2.31
C GLY A 76 -6.54 -5.60 -1.96
N ILE A 77 -5.22 -5.48 -2.05
CA ILE A 77 -4.46 -4.23 -1.84
C ILE A 77 -4.15 -3.53 -3.17
N GLU A 78 -3.55 -2.34 -3.11
CA GLU A 78 -3.12 -1.63 -4.31
C GLU A 78 -2.19 -2.51 -5.17
N PRO A 79 -2.47 -2.67 -6.49
CA PRO A 79 -1.74 -3.62 -7.35
C PRO A 79 -0.22 -3.42 -7.37
N ARG A 80 0.25 -2.17 -7.24
CA ARG A 80 1.67 -1.85 -7.19
C ARG A 80 2.35 -2.41 -5.94
N LEU A 81 1.67 -2.34 -4.80
CA LEU A 81 2.16 -2.86 -3.53
C LEU A 81 2.12 -4.39 -3.52
N GLY A 82 1.05 -5.00 -4.06
CA GLY A 82 1.01 -6.45 -4.26
C GLY A 82 2.12 -6.94 -5.19
N LYS A 83 2.43 -6.19 -6.25
CA LYS A 83 3.56 -6.51 -7.15
C LYS A 83 4.91 -6.44 -6.44
N LEU A 84 5.09 -5.47 -5.54
CA LEU A 84 6.28 -5.37 -4.69
C LEU A 84 6.43 -6.63 -3.81
N ILE A 85 5.36 -7.03 -3.12
CA ILE A 85 5.34 -8.24 -2.29
C ILE A 85 5.72 -9.46 -3.13
N LEU A 86 5.02 -9.71 -4.24
CA LEU A 86 5.30 -10.85 -5.12
C LEU A 86 6.75 -10.85 -5.64
N GLY A 87 7.29 -9.69 -5.98
CA GLY A 87 8.68 -9.53 -6.38
C GLY A 87 9.67 -9.90 -5.27
N CYS A 88 9.43 -9.43 -4.05
CA CYS A 88 10.25 -9.75 -2.89
C CYS A 88 10.23 -11.24 -2.53
N PHE A 89 9.07 -11.91 -2.62
CA PHE A 89 8.96 -13.36 -2.41
C PHE A 89 9.85 -14.17 -3.37
N LYS A 90 9.92 -13.77 -4.64
CA LYS A 90 10.80 -14.41 -5.64
C LYS A 90 12.29 -14.31 -5.30
N HIS A 91 12.68 -13.34 -4.47
CA HIS A 91 14.05 -13.11 -4.03
C HIS A 91 14.30 -13.55 -2.57
N GLY A 92 13.35 -14.24 -1.93
CA GLY A 92 13.48 -14.67 -0.54
C GLY A 92 13.33 -13.55 0.50
N LEU A 93 12.80 -12.39 0.11
CA LEU A 93 12.62 -11.19 0.95
C LEU A 93 11.14 -10.93 1.29
N GLY A 94 10.34 -12.00 1.40
CA GLY A 94 8.89 -11.89 1.54
C GLY A 94 8.44 -11.01 2.70
N LYS A 95 9.04 -11.18 3.88
CA LYS A 95 8.73 -10.39 5.08
C LYS A 95 9.03 -8.91 4.88
N GLU A 96 10.18 -8.57 4.31
CA GLU A 96 10.54 -7.18 3.98
C GLU A 96 9.57 -6.56 2.98
N GLY A 97 9.15 -7.34 1.97
CA GLY A 97 8.17 -6.91 0.98
C GLY A 97 6.82 -6.56 1.62
N ILE A 98 6.33 -7.39 2.53
CA ILE A 98 5.07 -7.15 3.27
C ILE A 98 5.18 -5.92 4.15
N ILE A 99 6.28 -5.78 4.90
CA ILE A 99 6.52 -4.60 5.75
C ILE A 99 6.55 -3.33 4.89
N LEU A 100 7.33 -3.32 3.81
CA LEU A 100 7.43 -2.17 2.90
C LEU A 100 6.09 -1.79 2.30
N ALA A 101 5.34 -2.76 1.76
CA ALA A 101 4.01 -2.53 1.22
C ALA A 101 3.07 -1.92 2.27
N THR A 102 3.14 -2.40 3.52
CA THR A 102 2.29 -1.93 4.60
C THR A 102 2.65 -0.51 5.06
N VAL A 103 3.94 -0.21 5.25
CA VAL A 103 4.35 1.15 5.66
C VAL A 103 4.11 2.18 4.55
N MET A 104 4.16 1.77 3.28
CA MET A 104 3.83 2.63 2.14
C MET A 104 2.32 2.90 2.03
N ALA A 105 1.48 1.91 2.34
CA ALA A 105 0.02 2.06 2.35
C ALA A 105 -0.50 2.84 3.56
N ASN A 106 0.32 3.02 4.60
CA ASN A 106 -0.09 3.68 5.82
C ASN A 106 -0.33 5.19 5.58
N ALA A 107 -1.59 5.62 5.72
CA ALA A 107 -2.01 7.00 5.46
C ALA A 107 -1.44 8.03 6.45
N SER A 108 -0.93 7.61 7.61
CA SER A 108 -0.40 8.50 8.65
C SER A 108 1.12 8.38 8.72
N SER A 109 1.84 9.51 8.80
CA SER A 109 3.29 9.49 8.98
C SER A 109 3.70 8.67 10.20
N ILE A 110 4.70 7.81 10.03
CA ILE A 110 5.33 7.04 11.13
C ILE A 110 6.08 7.97 12.07
N PHE A 111 6.81 8.94 11.52
CA PHE A 111 7.47 9.99 12.32
C PHE A 111 6.47 11.12 12.59
N CYS A 112 6.26 11.42 13.86
CA CYS A 112 5.43 12.56 14.26
C CYS A 112 6.22 13.86 14.00
N ARG A 113 5.51 14.87 13.50
CA ARG A 113 6.06 16.21 13.28
C ARG A 113 5.00 17.24 13.62
N VAL A 114 4.70 17.34 14.91
CA VAL A 114 3.63 18.15 15.48
C VAL A 114 4.19 19.20 16.44
N GLY A 115 3.40 20.22 16.80
CA GLY A 115 3.81 21.25 17.77
C GLY A 115 4.46 22.48 17.13
N SER A 116 5.23 23.21 17.94
CA SER A 116 5.89 24.46 17.53
C SER A 116 7.02 24.20 16.53
N GLU A 117 7.55 25.24 15.89
CA GLU A 117 8.67 25.07 14.95
C GLU A 117 9.94 24.53 15.64
N PHE A 118 10.15 24.90 16.90
CA PHE A 118 11.22 24.35 17.73
C PHE A 118 11.03 22.84 17.98
N ASP A 119 9.81 22.39 18.27
CA ASP A 119 9.51 20.97 18.46
C ASP A 119 9.77 20.17 17.18
N LYS A 120 9.34 20.70 16.04
CA LYS A 120 9.58 20.06 14.73
C LYS A 120 11.06 19.90 14.44
N GLN A 121 11.88 20.93 14.65
CA GLN A 121 13.34 20.84 14.47
C GLN A 121 13.97 19.79 15.40
N ARG A 122 13.52 19.73 16.66
CA ARG A 122 13.95 18.71 17.60
C ARG A 122 13.59 17.30 17.12
N PHE A 123 12.38 17.09 16.63
CA PHE A 123 11.93 15.77 16.13
C PHE A 123 12.61 15.38 14.82
N ASP A 124 12.86 16.34 13.94
CA ASP A 124 13.67 16.15 12.74
C ASP A 124 15.09 15.69 13.13
N GLY A 125 15.67 16.25 14.19
CA GLY A 125 16.95 15.81 14.76
C GLY A 125 16.93 14.38 15.31
N LEU A 126 15.86 13.98 16.01
CA LEU A 126 15.68 12.59 16.50
C LEU A 126 15.52 11.59 15.35
N LYS A 127 14.95 12.00 14.22
CA LYS A 127 14.78 11.15 13.03
C LYS A 127 16.13 10.79 12.40
N VAL A 128 17.13 11.67 12.47
CA VAL A 128 18.43 11.50 11.78
C VAL A 128 19.09 10.18 12.11
N GLN A 129 19.00 9.69 13.36
CA GLN A 129 19.61 8.42 13.76
C GLN A 129 19.03 7.20 13.03
N PHE A 130 17.81 7.32 12.49
CA PHE A 130 17.13 6.26 11.76
C PHE A 130 17.35 6.34 10.25
N CYS A 131 17.83 7.48 9.74
CA CYS A 131 17.99 7.69 8.31
C CYS A 131 19.00 6.70 7.71
N HIS A 132 18.50 5.89 6.80
CA HIS A 132 19.29 4.93 6.04
C HIS A 132 19.90 5.60 4.81
N CYS A 133 21.15 5.28 4.48
CA CYS A 133 21.85 5.86 3.31
C CYS A 133 21.15 5.55 1.99
N ASP A 134 20.51 4.38 1.91
CA ASP A 134 19.79 3.93 0.71
C ASP A 134 18.37 4.52 0.59
N GLY A 135 17.97 5.37 1.54
CA GLY A 135 16.78 6.21 1.44
C GLY A 135 15.66 5.93 2.43
N ASP A 136 14.54 6.63 2.23
CA ASP A 136 13.43 6.67 3.18
C ASP A 136 12.72 5.33 3.36
N LEU A 137 12.57 4.53 2.30
CA LEU A 137 11.92 3.21 2.42
C LEU A 137 12.73 2.25 3.30
N PHE A 138 14.05 2.26 3.17
CA PHE A 138 14.94 1.48 4.04
C PHE A 138 14.94 2.01 5.48
N THR A 139 14.79 3.33 5.64
CA THR A 139 14.60 3.97 6.96
C THR A 139 13.34 3.42 7.64
N LEU A 140 12.20 3.45 6.94
CA LEU A 140 10.92 2.98 7.47
C LEU A 140 10.94 1.47 7.76
N LEU A 141 11.55 0.67 6.88
CA LEU A 141 11.75 -0.76 7.08
C LEU A 141 12.56 -1.04 8.35
N SER A 142 13.68 -0.33 8.54
CA SER A 142 14.56 -0.50 9.69
C SER A 142 13.87 -0.12 10.99
N VAL A 143 13.18 1.02 10.99
CA VAL A 143 12.38 1.50 12.13
C VAL A 143 11.30 0.50 12.54
N TYR A 144 10.58 -0.07 11.57
CA TYR A 144 9.57 -1.08 11.86
C TYR A 144 10.19 -2.36 12.44
N LYS A 145 11.29 -2.85 11.87
CA LYS A 145 12.00 -4.03 12.38
C LYS A 145 12.54 -3.83 13.80
N GLU A 146 13.13 -2.66 14.08
CA GLU A 146 13.61 -2.32 15.41
C GLU A 146 12.44 -2.28 16.42
N TRP A 147 11.35 -1.60 16.07
CA TRP A 147 10.15 -1.55 16.90
C TRP A 147 9.51 -2.92 17.12
N GLU A 148 9.48 -3.77 16.09
CA GLU A 148 8.93 -5.12 16.14
C GLU A 148 9.67 -5.99 17.16
N ALA A 149 11.01 -5.90 17.17
CA ALA A 149 11.91 -6.68 18.03
C ALA A 149 11.86 -6.29 19.51
N LEU A 150 11.28 -5.12 19.85
CA LEU A 150 11.16 -4.69 21.24
C LEU A 150 10.11 -5.51 22.02
N PRO A 151 10.32 -5.74 23.33
CA PRO A 151 9.29 -6.26 24.21
C PRO A 151 8.04 -5.38 24.21
N ARG A 152 6.85 -6.00 24.32
CA ARG A 152 5.55 -5.33 24.18
C ARG A 152 5.41 -4.11 25.12
N GLU A 153 5.90 -4.23 26.33
CA GLU A 153 5.89 -3.19 27.36
C GLU A 153 6.82 -2.00 27.05
N ARG A 154 7.85 -2.21 26.22
CA ARG A 154 8.78 -1.14 25.82
C ARG A 154 8.37 -0.42 24.54
N LYS A 155 7.57 -1.04 23.67
CA LYS A 155 7.17 -0.49 22.36
C LYS A 155 6.59 0.93 22.44
N ASN A 156 5.66 1.18 23.36
CA ASN A 156 5.05 2.51 23.51
C ASN A 156 6.04 3.56 24.00
N LYS A 157 6.90 3.18 24.97
CA LYS A 157 7.92 4.07 25.52
C LYS A 157 8.94 4.45 24.45
N TRP A 158 9.44 3.46 23.70
CA TRP A 158 10.38 3.70 22.60
C TRP A 158 9.78 4.58 21.51
N CYS A 159 8.49 4.38 21.16
CA CYS A 159 7.81 5.28 20.23
C CYS A 159 7.76 6.72 20.74
N TRP A 160 7.46 6.91 22.02
CA TRP A 160 7.40 8.25 22.62
C TRP A 160 8.78 8.93 22.65
N GLU A 161 9.82 8.21 23.05
CA GLU A 161 11.20 8.70 23.12
C GLU A 161 11.74 9.12 21.74
N ASN A 162 11.33 8.43 20.68
CA ASN A 162 11.81 8.65 19.31
C ASN A 162 10.83 9.44 18.43
N ASN A 163 9.76 10.00 19.01
CA ASN A 163 8.73 10.74 18.29
C ASN A 163 8.08 9.94 17.13
N ILE A 164 7.81 8.66 17.37
CA ILE A 164 7.16 7.74 16.43
C ILE A 164 5.70 7.53 16.83
N ASN A 165 4.83 7.45 15.83
CA ASN A 165 3.40 7.23 16.03
C ASN A 165 3.10 5.77 16.39
N ALA A 166 2.97 5.49 17.68
CA ALA A 166 2.68 4.14 18.18
C ALA A 166 1.37 3.54 17.64
N LYS A 167 0.37 4.38 17.30
CA LYS A 167 -0.89 3.92 16.70
C LYS A 167 -0.67 3.45 15.27
N SER A 168 0.12 4.19 14.49
CA SER A 168 0.50 3.78 13.14
C SER A 168 1.31 2.48 13.15
N MET A 169 2.27 2.34 14.08
CA MET A 169 3.07 1.10 14.18
C MET A 169 2.19 -0.13 14.46
N ARG A 170 1.24 -0.02 15.40
CA ARG A 170 0.28 -1.10 15.68
C ARG A 170 -0.60 -1.41 14.48
N ARG A 171 -1.13 -0.39 13.80
CA ARG A 171 -1.94 -0.60 12.59
C ARG A 171 -1.14 -1.32 11.50
N CYS A 172 0.13 -0.93 11.29
CA CYS A 172 1.00 -1.64 10.38
C CYS A 172 1.20 -3.10 10.80
N GLN A 173 1.41 -3.36 12.10
CA GLN A 173 1.53 -4.72 12.62
C GLN A 173 0.30 -5.57 12.32
N ASP A 174 -0.90 -5.04 12.55
CA ASP A 174 -2.16 -5.75 12.29
C ASP A 174 -2.29 -6.10 10.79
N THR A 175 -1.98 -5.15 9.90
CA THR A 175 -2.00 -5.38 8.44
C THR A 175 -0.92 -6.37 7.98
N ILE A 176 0.27 -6.35 8.57
CA ILE A 176 1.33 -7.31 8.26
C ILE A 176 0.89 -8.73 8.63
N LEU A 177 0.33 -8.91 9.83
CA LEU A 177 -0.17 -10.22 10.28
C LEU A 177 -1.30 -10.75 9.39
N GLU A 178 -2.21 -9.87 8.93
CA GLU A 178 -3.28 -10.23 8.00
C GLU A 178 -2.70 -10.70 6.65
N LEU A 179 -1.72 -9.98 6.10
CA LEU A 179 -1.06 -10.33 4.85
C LEU A 179 -0.21 -11.60 4.98
N GLU A 180 0.48 -11.81 6.09
CA GLU A 180 1.25 -13.03 6.37
C GLU A 180 0.30 -14.25 6.42
N THR A 181 -0.79 -14.15 7.19
CA THR A 181 -1.81 -15.22 7.28
C THR A 181 -2.41 -15.55 5.91
N PHE A 182 -2.66 -14.53 5.09
CA PHE A 182 -3.18 -14.72 3.73
C PHE A 182 -2.17 -15.42 2.81
N LEU A 183 -0.87 -15.11 2.93
CA LEU A 183 0.18 -15.64 2.04
C LEU A 183 0.67 -17.04 2.44
N GLU A 184 0.40 -17.48 3.66
CA GLU A 184 0.63 -18.85 4.13
C GLU A 184 -0.42 -19.85 3.59
N HIS A 185 -1.49 -19.38 2.91
CA HIS A 185 -2.62 -20.18 2.42
C HIS A 185 -2.94 -20.00 0.92
#